data_AF-A0A7V9ZNR1-F1
#
_entry.id   AF-A0A7V9ZNR1-F1
#
_cell.length_a   1.000
_cell.length_b   1.000
_cell.length_c   1.000
_cell.angle_alpha   90.00
_cell.angle_beta   90.00
_cell.angle_gamma   90.00
#
_symmetry.space_group_name_H-M   'P 1'
#
loop_
_entity.id
_entity.type
_entity.pdbx_description
1 polymer ?
#
loop_
_entity_poly.entity_id
_entity_poly.type
_entity_poly.pdbx_seq_one_letter_code
_entity_poly.pdbx_strand_id
1 'polypeptide(L)'
;MLRLRNMLFATLLVLFSLPAFQDTASAQDIHPAVDVETGCLLGGVVKGNWLEDVKIAPMLKGGERYRLYTLTGSAGEASGAKPESSGAPCEETQVINFTPETKEGIAVGGDWNAQPRVAQALNVNNPEYRQVVTGILRKHGIPRPKINITQILRVDLEGDGTEEVLISATYLAGGIGSADSGMAFRVARGDYSFVVLRKIVNGKVRDLALAEEYYPRKMANAIPTKYKVAGLLDLNGDGKMEVIIHMDYYEGSSSSVFRIDGSKATNVFGCGCGA
;
A
#
# COMPACT_ATOMS: atom_id res chain seq x y z
N MET A 1 49.39 -69.29 -31.80
CA MET A 1 50.57 -68.53 -32.25
C MET A 1 50.12 -67.12 -32.60
N LEU A 2 50.77 -66.09 -32.00
CA LEU A 2 51.05 -64.74 -32.55
C LEU A 2 49.90 -63.94 -33.24
N ARG A 3 49.56 -62.69 -32.92
CA ARG A 3 50.38 -61.52 -32.56
C ARG A 3 49.54 -60.43 -31.88
N LEU A 4 50.14 -59.78 -30.89
CA LEU A 4 49.82 -58.46 -30.35
C LEU A 4 49.89 -57.37 -31.44
N ARG A 5 48.97 -56.39 -31.40
CA ARG A 5 49.23 -55.02 -31.87
C ARG A 5 48.68 -54.03 -30.84
N ASN A 6 49.61 -53.30 -30.22
CA ASN A 6 49.38 -52.09 -29.44
C ASN A 6 48.80 -50.99 -30.34
N MET A 7 47.81 -50.26 -29.85
CA MET A 7 47.50 -48.92 -30.34
C MET A 7 47.22 -48.01 -29.15
N LEU A 8 48.17 -47.11 -28.90
CA LEU A 8 47.98 -45.88 -28.14
C LEU A 8 46.90 -45.04 -28.83
N PHE A 9 45.94 -44.51 -28.07
CA PHE A 9 45.20 -43.32 -28.48
C PHE A 9 45.34 -42.25 -27.39
N ALA A 10 45.85 -41.10 -27.82
CA ALA A 10 46.10 -39.93 -27.03
C ALA A 10 44.77 -39.29 -26.57
N THR A 11 44.67 -38.98 -25.28
CA THR A 11 43.54 -38.26 -24.70
C THR A 11 43.69 -36.77 -25.01
N LEU A 12 42.86 -36.25 -25.93
CA LEU A 12 42.77 -34.84 -26.24
C LEU A 12 41.92 -34.14 -25.16
N LEU A 13 42.57 -33.37 -24.28
CA LEU A 13 41.89 -32.56 -23.26
C LEU A 13 41.38 -31.27 -23.92
N VAL A 14 40.08 -31.20 -24.22
CA VAL A 14 39.44 -29.96 -24.68
C VAL A 14 39.09 -29.13 -23.44
N LEU A 15 39.89 -28.09 -23.19
CA LEU A 15 39.57 -27.04 -22.22
C LEU A 15 38.43 -26.18 -22.78
N PHE A 16 37.20 -26.45 -22.36
CA PHE A 16 36.08 -25.53 -22.55
C PHE A 16 36.26 -24.34 -21.62
N SER A 17 36.74 -23.22 -22.16
CA SER A 17 36.64 -21.90 -21.53
C SER A 17 35.16 -21.52 -21.46
N LEU A 18 34.57 -21.65 -20.27
CA LEU A 18 33.24 -21.12 -19.97
C LEU A 18 33.27 -19.60 -20.17
N PRO A 19 32.32 -19.00 -20.91
CA PRO A 19 32.19 -17.55 -20.92
C PRO A 19 31.83 -17.11 -19.51
N ALA A 20 32.64 -16.22 -18.94
CA ALA A 20 32.27 -15.51 -17.73
C ALA A 20 30.96 -14.77 -18.01
N PHE A 21 29.88 -15.19 -17.34
CA PHE A 21 28.69 -14.36 -17.23
C PHE A 21 29.14 -13.06 -16.58
N GLN A 22 29.23 -12.01 -17.39
CA GLN A 22 29.31 -10.66 -16.86
C GLN A 22 27.96 -10.43 -16.18
N ASP A 23 27.95 -10.36 -14.85
CA ASP A 23 26.87 -9.73 -14.10
C ASP A 23 26.71 -8.33 -14.68
N THR A 24 25.73 -8.17 -15.57
CA THR A 24 25.19 -6.85 -15.87
C THR A 24 24.67 -6.35 -14.54
N ALA A 25 25.41 -5.42 -13.93
CA ALA A 25 25.02 -4.76 -12.70
C ALA A 25 23.54 -4.40 -12.80
N SER A 26 22.72 -5.09 -12.01
CA SER A 26 21.29 -4.87 -11.91
C SER A 26 21.08 -3.37 -11.73
N ALA A 27 20.18 -2.80 -12.55
CA ALA A 27 19.62 -1.48 -12.28
C ALA A 27 19.31 -1.41 -10.78
N GLN A 28 19.83 -0.40 -10.08
CA GLN A 28 19.80 -0.32 -8.62
C GLN A 28 18.46 -0.87 -8.09
N ASP A 29 18.52 -1.92 -7.28
CA ASP A 29 17.37 -2.63 -6.68
C ASP A 29 16.64 -1.70 -5.69
N ILE A 30 15.91 -0.74 -6.26
CA ILE A 30 15.24 0.39 -5.63
C ILE A 30 13.83 0.45 -6.22
N HIS A 31 12.85 0.32 -5.35
CA HIS A 31 11.44 0.19 -5.71
C HIS A 31 10.60 1.23 -4.98
N PRO A 32 10.53 2.47 -5.52
CA PRO A 32 9.74 3.53 -4.91
C PRO A 32 8.24 3.30 -5.11
N ALA A 33 7.45 3.73 -4.14
CA ALA A 33 6.00 3.80 -4.23
C ALA A 33 5.54 5.25 -4.03
N VAL A 34 4.61 5.72 -4.86
CA VAL A 34 4.14 7.11 -4.83
C VAL A 34 2.61 7.13 -4.85
N ASP A 35 2.01 7.93 -3.97
CA ASP A 35 0.60 8.27 -4.07
C ASP A 35 0.43 9.35 -5.15
N VAL A 36 -0.20 8.98 -6.26
CA VAL A 36 -0.29 9.82 -7.45
C VAL A 36 -1.23 11.00 -7.24
N GLU A 37 -2.24 10.87 -6.37
CA GLU A 37 -3.21 11.93 -6.10
C GLU A 37 -2.52 13.18 -5.49
N THR A 38 -1.49 12.94 -4.68
CA THR A 38 -0.74 14.00 -3.98
C THR A 38 0.68 14.19 -4.51
N GLY A 39 1.17 13.27 -5.35
CA GLY A 39 2.59 13.18 -5.73
C GLY A 39 3.51 12.70 -4.60
N CYS A 40 2.97 12.38 -3.42
CA CYS A 40 3.72 12.05 -2.21
C CYS A 40 4.50 10.75 -2.41
N LEU A 41 5.84 10.81 -2.36
CA LEU A 41 6.70 9.64 -2.34
C LEU A 41 6.47 8.92 -1.01
N LEU A 42 5.81 7.76 -1.02
CA LEU A 42 5.46 7.03 0.21
C LEU A 42 6.70 6.48 0.91
N GLY A 43 7.75 6.20 0.14
CA GLY A 43 8.89 5.41 0.52
C GLY A 43 9.20 4.39 -0.57
N GLY A 44 9.83 3.28 -0.20
CA GLY A 44 10.05 2.17 -1.11
C GLY A 44 10.93 1.08 -0.54
N VAL A 45 11.31 0.15 -1.40
CA VAL A 45 12.15 -0.99 -1.02
C VAL A 45 13.51 -0.87 -1.67
N VAL A 46 14.57 -0.97 -0.87
CA VAL A 46 15.96 -0.94 -1.35
C VAL A 46 16.69 -2.18 -0.87
N LYS A 47 17.07 -3.06 -1.80
CA LYS A 47 17.73 -4.35 -1.48
C LYS A 47 16.95 -5.14 -0.42
N GLY A 48 15.62 -5.21 -0.58
CA GLY A 48 14.70 -5.85 0.36
C GLY A 48 14.39 -5.09 1.67
N ASN A 49 14.97 -3.90 1.88
CA ASN A 49 14.70 -3.09 3.08
C ASN A 49 13.65 -2.01 2.81
N TRP A 50 12.67 -1.89 3.69
CA TRP A 50 11.64 -0.87 3.66
C TRP A 50 12.21 0.46 4.16
N LEU A 51 12.24 1.47 3.29
CA LEU A 51 12.77 2.80 3.58
C LEU A 51 11.69 3.87 3.40
N GLU A 52 11.68 4.83 4.31
CA GLU A 52 10.85 6.04 4.22
C GLU A 52 11.32 6.95 3.08
N ASP A 53 10.45 7.89 2.72
CA ASP A 53 10.60 8.86 1.64
C ASP A 53 11.92 9.66 1.69
N VAL A 54 12.26 10.27 2.82
CA VAL A 54 13.49 11.07 3.01
C VAL A 54 14.76 10.25 2.84
N LYS A 55 14.69 8.93 3.06
CA LYS A 55 15.85 8.03 2.91
C LYS A 55 16.00 7.54 1.48
N ILE A 56 14.90 7.28 0.78
CA ILE A 56 14.94 6.79 -0.61
C ILE A 56 15.08 7.91 -1.63
N ALA A 57 14.55 9.11 -1.36
CA ALA A 57 14.57 10.23 -2.28
C ALA A 57 15.96 10.59 -2.85
N PRO A 58 17.05 10.64 -2.05
CA PRO A 58 18.39 10.92 -2.57
C PRO A 58 18.93 9.85 -3.53
N MET A 59 18.32 8.67 -3.55
CA MET A 59 18.72 7.55 -4.42
C MET A 59 18.03 7.59 -5.79
N LEU A 60 16.93 8.35 -5.91
CA LEU A 60 16.17 8.51 -7.14
C LEU A 60 16.78 9.64 -7.99
N LYS A 61 16.94 9.38 -9.28
CA LYS A 61 17.59 10.28 -10.25
C LYS A 61 16.57 11.09 -11.04
N GLY A 62 15.32 10.64 -11.11
CA GLY A 62 14.34 11.13 -12.06
C GLY A 62 14.47 10.43 -13.41
N GLY A 63 13.34 10.26 -14.10
CA GLY A 63 13.21 9.49 -15.33
C GLY A 63 12.94 8.00 -15.10
N GLU A 64 12.84 7.54 -13.84
CA GLU A 64 12.42 6.18 -13.55
C GLU A 64 11.01 5.92 -14.09
N ARG A 65 10.80 4.71 -14.60
CA ARG A 65 9.49 4.26 -15.08
C ARG A 65 8.69 3.72 -13.91
N TYR A 66 7.44 4.14 -13.85
CA TYR A 66 6.47 3.69 -12.87
C TYR A 66 5.30 3.04 -13.59
N ARG A 67 4.80 1.96 -12.99
CA ARG A 67 3.51 1.38 -13.35
C ARG A 67 2.46 1.90 -12.38
N LEU A 68 1.35 2.40 -12.91
CA LEU A 68 0.27 2.98 -12.13
C LEU A 68 -0.83 1.94 -11.93
N TYR A 69 -1.39 1.93 -10.73
CA TYR A 69 -2.45 1.01 -10.35
C TYR A 69 -3.54 1.75 -9.60
N THR A 70 -4.79 1.44 -9.93
CA THR A 70 -5.95 1.78 -9.10
C THR A 70 -6.38 0.53 -8.31
N LEU A 71 -7.46 0.66 -7.53
CA LEU A 71 -8.07 -0.49 -6.84
C LEU A 71 -8.61 -1.55 -7.81
N THR A 72 -8.87 -1.20 -9.07
CA THR A 72 -9.54 -2.08 -10.04
C THR A 72 -8.62 -2.58 -11.15
N GLY A 73 -7.35 -2.18 -11.16
CA GLY A 73 -6.39 -2.65 -12.17
C GLY A 73 -5.25 -1.68 -12.45
N SER A 74 -4.41 -2.08 -13.41
CA SER A 74 -3.40 -1.22 -14.02
C SER A 74 -4.05 0.01 -14.68
N ALA A 75 -3.52 1.20 -14.36
CA ALA A 75 -3.93 2.49 -14.91
C ALA A 75 -2.97 3.01 -16.01
N GLY A 76 -1.86 2.32 -16.25
CA GLY A 76 -0.88 2.67 -17.27
C GLY A 76 0.51 2.84 -16.70
N GLU A 77 1.31 3.68 -17.36
CA GLU A 77 2.70 3.92 -17.00
C GLU A 77 3.05 5.39 -17.16
N ALA A 78 3.98 5.85 -16.33
CA ALA A 78 4.53 7.20 -16.39
C ALA A 78 6.01 7.21 -16.03
N SER A 79 6.70 8.29 -16.39
CA SER A 79 8.05 8.59 -15.90
C SER A 79 7.94 9.56 -14.74
N GLY A 80 8.57 9.24 -13.60
CA GLY A 80 8.63 10.12 -12.44
C GLY A 80 9.79 11.11 -12.55
N ALA A 81 9.58 12.36 -12.16
CA ALA A 81 10.64 13.34 -12.00
C ALA A 81 11.54 13.00 -10.80
N LYS A 82 12.64 13.74 -10.66
CA LYS A 82 13.45 13.65 -9.45
C LYS A 82 12.62 14.14 -8.25
N PRO A 83 12.69 13.49 -7.08
CA PRO A 83 12.00 13.96 -5.89
C PRO A 83 12.40 15.38 -5.51
N GLU A 84 11.41 16.15 -5.07
CA GLU A 84 11.59 17.50 -4.53
C GLU A 84 10.77 17.69 -3.26
N SER A 85 11.12 18.71 -2.47
CA SER A 85 10.34 19.09 -1.29
C SER A 85 8.97 19.61 -1.70
N SER A 86 7.93 19.22 -0.96
CA SER A 86 6.57 19.79 -1.12
C SER A 86 6.48 21.27 -0.75
N GLY A 87 7.54 21.86 -0.16
CA GLY A 87 7.55 23.23 0.33
C GLY A 87 6.72 23.42 1.61
N ALA A 88 6.70 24.64 2.15
CA ALA A 88 5.96 24.97 3.37
C ALA A 88 4.45 24.65 3.24
N PRO A 89 3.82 24.04 4.25
CA PRO A 89 4.34 23.71 5.59
C PRO A 89 4.97 22.30 5.72
N CYS A 90 5.26 21.66 4.59
CA CYS A 90 5.64 20.25 4.47
C CYS A 90 7.00 20.10 3.80
N GLU A 91 8.00 20.85 4.27
CA GLU A 91 9.32 20.90 3.64
C GLU A 91 10.04 19.54 3.62
N GLU A 92 9.74 18.68 4.59
CA GLU A 92 10.31 17.34 4.69
C GLU A 92 9.64 16.34 3.74
N THR A 93 8.38 16.57 3.36
CA THR A 93 7.61 15.70 2.48
C THR A 93 8.19 15.72 1.06
N GLN A 94 8.55 14.54 0.55
CA GLN A 94 9.09 14.41 -0.80
C GLN A 94 7.98 14.12 -1.81
N VAL A 95 7.97 14.86 -2.93
CA VAL A 95 6.99 14.70 -4.01
C VAL A 95 7.65 14.37 -5.34
N ILE A 96 6.95 13.60 -6.17
CA ILE A 96 7.35 13.21 -7.52
C ILE A 96 6.26 13.61 -8.50
N ASN A 97 6.61 14.45 -9.46
CA ASN A 97 5.75 14.79 -10.60
C ASN A 97 5.88 13.75 -11.71
N PHE A 98 4.78 13.44 -12.41
CA PHE A 98 4.75 12.40 -13.44
C PHE A 98 4.58 12.98 -14.86
N THR A 99 5.15 12.28 -15.84
CA THR A 99 4.93 12.50 -17.28
C THR A 99 4.51 11.18 -17.95
N PRO A 100 3.33 11.11 -18.60
CA PRO A 100 2.28 12.14 -18.65
C PRO A 100 1.73 12.46 -17.24
N GLU A 101 1.01 13.57 -17.11
CA GLU A 101 0.33 13.92 -15.86
C GLU A 101 -0.71 12.83 -15.52
N THR A 102 -0.70 12.39 -14.27
CA THR A 102 -1.57 11.32 -13.75
C THR A 102 -2.21 11.80 -12.46
N LYS A 103 -3.49 11.46 -12.23
CA LYS A 103 -4.30 12.09 -11.16
C LYS A 103 -4.79 11.13 -10.08
N GLU A 104 -4.64 9.83 -10.29
CA GLU A 104 -5.17 8.83 -9.37
C GLU A 104 -4.31 7.57 -9.35
N GLY A 105 -4.41 6.84 -8.24
CA GLY A 105 -3.76 5.55 -8.06
C GLY A 105 -2.43 5.63 -7.32
N ILE A 106 -1.75 4.50 -7.27
CA ILE A 106 -0.42 4.34 -6.70
C ILE A 106 0.53 3.96 -7.82
N ALA A 107 1.66 4.66 -7.90
CA ALA A 107 2.72 4.41 -8.85
C ALA A 107 3.82 3.58 -8.17
N VAL A 108 4.23 2.48 -8.80
CA VAL A 108 5.28 1.57 -8.30
C VAL A 108 6.43 1.54 -9.30
N GLY A 109 7.63 1.87 -8.84
CA GLY A 109 8.87 1.74 -9.60
C GLY A 109 9.38 0.30 -9.54
N GLY A 110 9.12 -0.48 -10.58
CA GLY A 110 9.48 -1.89 -10.61
C GLY A 110 9.10 -2.58 -11.92
N ASP A 111 9.81 -3.65 -12.25
CA ASP A 111 9.63 -4.37 -13.52
C ASP A 111 8.62 -5.53 -13.44
N TRP A 112 7.96 -5.75 -12.29
CA TRP A 112 6.90 -6.76 -12.10
C TRP A 112 5.49 -6.16 -12.08
N ASN A 113 4.48 -7.00 -12.25
CA ASN A 113 3.09 -6.60 -12.04
C ASN A 113 2.85 -6.48 -10.53
N ALA A 114 2.79 -5.26 -10.01
CA ALA A 114 2.54 -4.99 -8.59
C ALA A 114 1.09 -5.29 -8.17
N GLN A 115 0.19 -5.59 -9.10
CA GLN A 115 -1.17 -6.03 -8.78
C GLN A 115 -1.45 -7.41 -9.39
N PRO A 116 -0.77 -8.48 -8.91
CA PRO A 116 -0.94 -9.82 -9.46
C PRO A 116 -2.35 -10.36 -9.26
N ARG A 117 -3.10 -9.85 -8.27
CA ARG A 117 -4.46 -10.23 -7.93
C ARG A 117 -5.29 -8.96 -7.73
N VAL A 118 -6.30 -8.77 -8.58
CA VAL A 118 -7.16 -7.58 -8.54
C VAL A 118 -8.27 -7.81 -7.53
N ALA A 119 -8.50 -6.84 -6.65
CA ALA A 119 -9.55 -6.94 -5.66
C ALA A 119 -10.95 -6.91 -6.29
N GLN A 120 -11.84 -7.74 -5.77
CA GLN A 120 -13.26 -7.68 -6.07
C GLN A 120 -13.95 -6.68 -5.13
N ALA A 121 -14.50 -5.61 -5.68
CA ALA A 121 -15.40 -4.74 -4.93
C ALA A 121 -16.74 -5.45 -4.66
N LEU A 122 -17.14 -5.49 -3.39
CA LEU A 122 -18.43 -6.06 -2.97
C LEU A 122 -19.45 -4.96 -2.66
N ASN A 123 -20.73 -5.33 -2.64
CA ASN A 123 -21.80 -4.41 -2.28
C ASN A 123 -21.64 -3.92 -0.82
N VAL A 124 -21.48 -2.62 -0.62
CA VAL A 124 -21.32 -1.99 0.70
C VAL A 124 -22.52 -2.19 1.64
N ASN A 125 -23.68 -2.60 1.10
CA ASN A 125 -24.86 -2.96 1.87
C ASN A 125 -24.93 -4.45 2.25
N ASN A 126 -23.87 -5.23 2.01
CA ASN A 126 -23.83 -6.65 2.34
C ASN A 126 -24.15 -6.88 3.84
N PRO A 127 -25.18 -7.69 4.17
CA PRO A 127 -25.66 -7.85 5.55
C PRO A 127 -24.61 -8.47 6.49
N GLU A 128 -23.75 -9.37 5.99
CA GLU A 128 -22.68 -9.99 6.77
C GLU A 128 -21.69 -8.93 7.27
N TYR A 129 -21.15 -8.12 6.37
CA TYR A 129 -20.17 -7.10 6.74
C TYR A 129 -20.78 -5.95 7.52
N ARG A 130 -22.08 -5.64 7.32
CA ARG A 130 -22.82 -4.72 8.20
C ARG A 130 -22.89 -5.24 9.64
N GLN A 131 -23.06 -6.56 9.82
CA GLN A 131 -23.04 -7.18 11.15
C GLN A 131 -21.64 -7.14 11.76
N VAL A 132 -20.58 -7.39 10.98
CA VAL A 132 -19.18 -7.24 11.42
C VAL A 132 -18.91 -5.82 11.92
N VAL A 133 -19.21 -4.80 11.11
CA VAL A 133 -19.04 -3.38 11.47
C VAL A 133 -19.86 -3.01 12.71
N THR A 134 -21.10 -3.52 12.83
CA THR A 134 -21.91 -3.34 14.03
C THR A 134 -21.24 -3.93 15.28
N GLY A 135 -20.66 -5.12 15.16
CA GLY A 135 -19.94 -5.78 16.25
C GLY A 135 -18.71 -5.00 16.70
N ILE A 136 -17.89 -4.53 15.75
CA ILE A 136 -16.73 -3.67 15.99
C ILE A 136 -17.19 -2.41 16.74
N LEU A 137 -18.15 -1.65 16.19
CA LEU A 137 -18.60 -0.40 16.80
C LEU A 137 -19.17 -0.57 18.21
N ARG A 138 -19.92 -1.66 18.46
CA ARG A 138 -20.42 -1.99 19.80
C ARG A 138 -19.28 -2.28 20.79
N LYS A 139 -18.27 -3.04 20.36
CA LYS A 139 -17.05 -3.31 21.16
C LYS A 139 -16.32 -2.01 21.52
N HIS A 140 -16.34 -1.02 20.63
CA HIS A 140 -15.75 0.31 20.86
C HIS A 140 -16.73 1.32 21.52
N GLY A 141 -17.81 0.85 22.16
CA GLY A 141 -18.67 1.69 23.00
C GLY A 141 -19.77 2.46 22.26
N ILE A 142 -20.07 2.10 21.01
CA ILE A 142 -21.16 2.68 20.21
C ILE A 142 -22.29 1.64 20.11
N PRO A 143 -23.23 1.58 21.07
CA PRO A 143 -24.20 0.47 21.19
C PRO A 143 -25.27 0.44 20.10
N ARG A 144 -25.61 1.61 19.53
CA ARG A 144 -26.63 1.79 18.48
C ARG A 144 -26.03 2.55 17.29
N PRO A 145 -25.08 1.94 16.57
CA PRO A 145 -24.34 2.62 15.52
C PRO A 145 -25.22 2.90 14.30
N LYS A 146 -25.01 4.06 13.65
CA LYS A 146 -25.49 4.31 12.29
C LYS A 146 -24.45 3.75 11.32
N ILE A 147 -24.73 2.59 10.75
CA ILE A 147 -23.78 1.86 9.91
C ILE A 147 -23.70 2.49 8.51
N ASN A 148 -22.51 2.99 8.19
CA ASN A 148 -22.09 3.43 6.87
C ASN A 148 -20.76 2.77 6.51
N ILE A 149 -20.80 1.83 5.55
CA ILE A 149 -19.63 1.17 4.96
C ILE A 149 -19.34 1.87 3.65
N THR A 150 -18.09 2.25 3.41
CA THR A 150 -17.68 3.00 2.22
C THR A 150 -16.94 2.12 1.21
N GLN A 151 -16.24 1.08 1.67
CA GLN A 151 -15.59 0.11 0.79
C GLN A 151 -15.67 -1.30 1.39
N ILE A 152 -15.85 -2.29 0.51
CA ILE A 152 -15.62 -3.70 0.82
C ILE A 152 -14.82 -4.27 -0.35
N LEU A 153 -13.60 -4.70 -0.09
CA LEU A 153 -12.68 -5.24 -1.08
C LEU A 153 -12.32 -6.66 -0.67
N ARG A 154 -12.52 -7.64 -1.56
CA ARG A 154 -12.11 -9.02 -1.37
C ARG A 154 -10.94 -9.35 -2.28
N VAL A 155 -9.87 -9.91 -1.71
CA VAL A 155 -8.65 -10.22 -2.45
C VAL A 155 -7.80 -11.25 -1.69
N ASP A 156 -7.08 -12.11 -2.40
CA ASP A 156 -5.99 -12.91 -1.82
C ASP A 156 -4.74 -12.04 -1.72
N LEU A 157 -4.41 -11.52 -0.54
CA LEU A 157 -3.24 -10.66 -0.33
C LEU A 157 -1.95 -11.47 -0.30
N GLU A 158 -1.97 -12.63 0.36
CA GLU A 158 -0.77 -13.42 0.67
C GLU A 158 -0.38 -14.41 -0.44
N GLY A 159 -1.22 -14.57 -1.46
CA GLY A 159 -1.00 -15.46 -2.60
C GLY A 159 -1.19 -16.95 -2.26
N ASP A 160 -1.93 -17.26 -1.19
CA ASP A 160 -2.13 -18.63 -0.70
C ASP A 160 -3.47 -19.26 -1.15
N GLY A 161 -4.26 -18.52 -1.95
CA GLY A 161 -5.58 -18.92 -2.43
C GLY A 161 -6.72 -18.64 -1.43
N THR A 162 -6.42 -18.13 -0.24
CA THR A 162 -7.42 -17.66 0.73
C THR A 162 -7.65 -16.17 0.54
N GLU A 163 -8.90 -15.78 0.30
CA GLU A 163 -9.23 -14.36 0.18
C GLU A 163 -9.42 -13.70 1.55
N GLU A 164 -8.79 -12.55 1.73
CA GLU A 164 -9.07 -11.59 2.77
C GLU A 164 -10.12 -10.55 2.35
N VAL A 165 -10.65 -9.83 3.34
CA VAL A 165 -11.61 -8.76 3.12
C VAL A 165 -11.19 -7.49 3.84
N LEU A 166 -10.98 -6.41 3.10
CA LEU A 166 -10.86 -5.07 3.66
C LEU A 166 -12.22 -4.39 3.73
N ILE A 167 -12.50 -3.77 4.87
CA ILE A 167 -13.73 -3.03 5.12
C ILE A 167 -13.35 -1.63 5.58
N SER A 168 -13.71 -0.63 4.78
CA SER A 168 -13.66 0.78 5.18
C SER A 168 -15.04 1.22 5.63
N ALA A 169 -15.15 1.83 6.80
CA ALA A 169 -16.41 2.32 7.31
C ALA A 169 -16.23 3.68 7.99
N THR A 170 -17.07 4.64 7.62
CA THR A 170 -16.97 6.03 8.08
C THR A 170 -18.34 6.62 8.30
N TYR A 171 -18.59 7.15 9.48
CA TYR A 171 -19.73 8.01 9.76
C TYR A 171 -19.26 9.21 10.59
N LEU A 172 -19.30 10.40 9.99
CA LEU A 172 -18.94 11.65 10.64
C LEU A 172 -20.13 12.61 10.49
N ALA A 173 -20.94 12.77 11.53
CA ALA A 173 -22.19 13.53 11.45
C ALA A 173 -21.95 15.01 11.07
N GLY A 174 -20.83 15.59 11.50
CA GLY A 174 -20.39 16.95 11.15
C GLY A 174 -19.49 17.04 9.92
N GLY A 175 -19.19 15.92 9.26
CA GLY A 175 -18.12 15.84 8.25
C GLY A 175 -16.72 15.97 8.85
N ILE A 176 -15.72 16.22 8.00
CA ILE A 176 -14.33 16.49 8.43
C ILE A 176 -14.06 17.97 8.72
N GLY A 177 -15.04 18.85 8.49
CA GLY A 177 -14.90 20.30 8.68
C GLY A 177 -14.18 21.01 7.53
N SER A 178 -14.36 22.34 7.46
CA SER A 178 -13.49 23.29 6.75
C SER A 178 -13.29 24.51 7.65
N ALA A 179 -12.12 25.13 7.62
CA ALA A 179 -11.83 26.35 8.40
C ALA A 179 -12.85 27.48 8.10
N ASP A 180 -13.34 27.56 6.85
CA ASP A 180 -14.31 28.56 6.39
C ASP A 180 -15.73 28.39 6.96
N SER A 181 -16.04 27.21 7.54
CA SER A 181 -17.38 26.92 8.06
C SER A 181 -17.64 27.48 9.45
N GLY A 182 -16.62 28.05 10.13
CA GLY A 182 -16.73 28.48 11.52
C GLY A 182 -17.07 27.34 12.50
N MET A 183 -17.04 26.09 12.05
CA MET A 183 -17.31 24.93 12.88
C MET A 183 -16.07 24.57 13.68
N ALA A 184 -16.11 24.80 14.99
CA ALA A 184 -15.20 24.12 15.90
C ALA A 184 -15.19 22.62 15.59
N PHE A 185 -14.01 21.99 15.49
CA PHE A 185 -13.87 20.56 15.22
C PHE A 185 -14.68 19.76 16.25
N ARG A 186 -15.82 19.24 15.80
CA ARG A 186 -16.84 18.66 16.66
C ARG A 186 -17.21 17.30 16.11
N VAL A 187 -16.63 16.28 16.73
CA VAL A 187 -17.07 14.90 16.56
C VAL A 187 -18.32 14.67 17.39
N ALA A 188 -19.35 14.14 16.74
CA ALA A 188 -20.58 13.75 17.40
C ALA A 188 -20.40 12.41 18.10
N ARG A 189 -21.28 12.15 19.08
CA ARG A 189 -21.37 10.83 19.69
C ARG A 189 -21.76 9.81 18.62
N GLY A 190 -20.97 8.74 18.51
CA GLY A 190 -21.18 7.66 17.56
C GLY A 190 -20.52 7.89 16.21
N ASP A 191 -19.75 8.97 16.06
CA ASP A 191 -18.88 9.15 14.89
C ASP A 191 -17.73 8.12 14.91
N TYR A 192 -17.26 7.75 13.73
CA TYR A 192 -16.15 6.83 13.54
C TYR A 192 -15.58 6.92 12.12
N SER A 193 -14.32 6.52 11.96
CA SER A 193 -13.73 6.13 10.68
C SER A 193 -12.71 5.04 10.91
N PHE A 194 -12.75 3.96 10.14
CA PHE A 194 -11.74 2.90 10.25
C PHE A 194 -11.61 2.07 8.98
N VAL A 195 -10.45 1.42 8.86
CA VAL A 195 -10.19 0.33 7.93
C VAL A 195 -9.74 -0.91 8.71
N VAL A 196 -10.42 -2.02 8.45
CA VAL A 196 -10.12 -3.32 9.05
C VAL A 196 -9.85 -4.35 7.96
N LEU A 197 -8.81 -5.15 8.15
CA LEU A 197 -8.53 -6.37 7.38
C LEU A 197 -9.10 -7.57 8.12
N ARG A 198 -10.09 -8.23 7.52
CA ARG A 198 -10.67 -9.49 8.00
C ARG A 198 -10.03 -10.65 7.27
N LYS A 199 -9.41 -11.57 8.02
CA LYS A 199 -8.71 -12.74 7.47
C LYS A 199 -8.83 -13.97 8.34
N ILE A 200 -8.44 -15.13 7.81
CA ILE A 200 -8.36 -16.37 8.58
C ILE A 200 -6.92 -16.53 9.09
N VAL A 201 -6.75 -16.70 10.40
CA VAL A 201 -5.45 -17.04 11.01
C VAL A 201 -5.64 -18.28 11.86
N ASN A 202 -4.89 -19.34 11.55
CA ASN A 202 -4.95 -20.63 12.27
C ASN A 202 -6.40 -21.16 12.37
N GLY A 203 -7.14 -21.10 11.26
CA GLY A 203 -8.53 -21.57 11.17
C GLY A 203 -9.57 -20.68 11.87
N LYS A 204 -9.18 -19.50 12.36
CA LYS A 204 -10.10 -18.55 13.03
C LYS A 204 -10.14 -17.23 12.29
N VAL A 205 -11.34 -16.68 12.13
CA VAL A 205 -11.51 -15.34 11.60
C VAL A 205 -10.94 -14.31 12.58
N ARG A 206 -10.14 -13.39 12.07
CA ARG A 206 -9.50 -12.28 12.77
C ARG A 206 -9.76 -10.98 12.03
N ASP A 207 -10.00 -9.94 12.81
CA ASP A 207 -10.12 -8.56 12.34
C ASP A 207 -8.87 -7.82 12.81
N LEU A 208 -8.06 -7.35 11.87
CA LEU A 208 -6.85 -6.56 12.11
C LEU A 208 -7.17 -5.10 11.77
N ALA A 209 -7.12 -4.21 12.77
CA ALA A 209 -7.24 -2.79 12.53
C ALA A 209 -5.99 -2.27 11.80
N LEU A 210 -6.19 -1.54 10.70
CA LEU A 210 -5.11 -0.87 9.98
C LEU A 210 -5.08 0.62 10.31
N ALA A 211 -6.27 1.24 10.38
CA ALA A 211 -6.46 2.60 10.84
C ALA A 211 -7.84 2.71 11.53
N GLU A 212 -7.94 3.42 12.65
CA GLU A 212 -9.19 3.49 13.41
C GLU A 212 -9.33 4.74 14.28
N GLU A 213 -10.50 5.34 14.23
CA GLU A 213 -10.98 6.37 15.14
C GLU A 213 -12.43 6.08 15.53
N TYR A 214 -12.70 6.12 16.84
CA TYR A 214 -14.03 5.86 17.41
C TYR A 214 -14.38 6.94 18.43
N TYR A 215 -15.57 7.52 18.30
CA TYR A 215 -16.05 8.57 19.20
C TYR A 215 -17.31 8.13 19.95
N PRO A 216 -17.20 7.27 20.99
CA PRO A 216 -18.36 6.80 21.78
C PRO A 216 -19.03 7.92 22.60
N ARG A 217 -18.38 9.08 22.71
CA ARG A 217 -18.87 10.30 23.35
C ARG A 217 -18.55 11.50 22.44
N LYS A 218 -19.34 12.57 22.57
CA LYS A 218 -19.06 13.84 21.90
C LYS A 218 -17.74 14.41 22.42
N MET A 219 -16.91 14.94 21.53
CA MET A 219 -15.70 15.69 21.91
C MET A 219 -15.73 17.06 21.23
N ALA A 220 -15.41 18.09 22.00
CA ALA A 220 -15.12 19.41 21.46
C ALA A 220 -13.59 19.47 21.25
N ASN A 221 -13.15 19.79 20.04
CA ASN A 221 -11.74 19.87 19.62
C ASN A 221 -11.08 18.54 19.23
N ALA A 222 -11.87 17.58 18.72
CA ALA A 222 -11.30 16.41 18.04
C ALA A 222 -11.35 16.67 16.53
N ILE A 223 -10.24 16.41 15.85
CA ILE A 223 -10.09 16.52 14.40
C ILE A 223 -10.38 15.13 13.82
N PRO A 224 -11.59 14.89 13.28
CA PRO A 224 -11.90 13.59 12.71
C PRO A 224 -11.16 13.41 11.39
N THR A 225 -10.71 12.18 11.19
CA THR A 225 -10.11 11.76 9.92
C THR A 225 -11.05 10.84 9.15
N LYS A 226 -10.84 10.72 7.84
CA LYS A 226 -11.46 9.71 6.99
C LYS A 226 -10.39 8.76 6.49
N TYR A 227 -10.60 7.47 6.70
CA TYR A 227 -9.75 6.43 6.12
C TYR A 227 -10.43 5.74 4.94
N LYS A 228 -9.64 5.48 3.89
CA LYS A 228 -10.01 4.65 2.74
C LYS A 228 -8.84 3.77 2.32
N VAL A 229 -9.11 2.61 1.73
CA VAL A 229 -8.08 1.82 1.03
C VAL A 229 -7.81 2.53 -0.29
N ALA A 230 -6.55 2.87 -0.55
CA ALA A 230 -6.09 3.55 -1.76
C ALA A 230 -5.40 2.60 -2.74
N GLY A 231 -4.77 1.53 -2.25
CA GLY A 231 -4.09 0.54 -3.08
C GLY A 231 -3.91 -0.79 -2.37
N LEU A 232 -3.79 -1.84 -3.18
CA LEU A 232 -3.51 -3.21 -2.77
C LEU A 232 -2.47 -3.75 -3.75
N LEU A 233 -1.20 -3.69 -3.37
CA LEU A 233 -0.08 -3.82 -4.29
C LEU A 233 1.11 -4.53 -3.65
N ASP A 234 1.75 -5.39 -4.43
CA ASP A 234 3.05 -6.01 -4.17
C ASP A 234 4.15 -4.98 -4.46
N LEU A 235 4.61 -4.30 -3.40
CA LEU A 235 5.54 -3.17 -3.53
C LEU A 235 7.01 -3.61 -3.57
N ASN A 236 7.30 -4.87 -3.27
CA ASN A 236 8.65 -5.41 -3.22
C ASN A 236 8.92 -6.55 -4.23
N GLY A 237 7.91 -6.97 -4.98
CA GLY A 237 7.98 -8.03 -5.98
C GLY A 237 8.01 -9.45 -5.39
N ASP A 238 7.64 -9.64 -4.12
CA ASP A 238 7.69 -10.95 -3.46
C ASP A 238 6.42 -11.81 -3.68
N GLY A 239 5.45 -11.26 -4.39
CA GLY A 239 4.19 -11.91 -4.71
C GLY A 239 3.11 -11.75 -3.64
N LYS A 240 3.38 -11.11 -2.49
CA LYS A 240 2.40 -10.69 -1.49
C LYS A 240 2.10 -9.21 -1.66
N MET A 241 0.86 -8.81 -1.38
CA MET A 241 0.44 -7.42 -1.54
C MET A 241 0.34 -6.69 -0.20
N GLU A 242 0.94 -5.51 -0.13
CA GLU A 242 0.74 -4.51 0.91
C GLU A 242 -0.60 -3.78 0.75
N VAL A 243 -1.08 -3.22 1.86
CA VAL A 243 -2.27 -2.38 1.90
C VAL A 243 -1.87 -0.92 2.05
N ILE A 244 -2.30 -0.07 1.13
CA ILE A 244 -2.13 1.38 1.21
C ILE A 244 -3.43 2.00 1.71
N ILE A 245 -3.35 2.69 2.85
CA ILE A 245 -4.46 3.43 3.46
C ILE A 245 -4.23 4.91 3.26
N HIS A 246 -5.21 5.59 2.68
CA HIS A 246 -5.24 7.04 2.60
C HIS A 246 -6.12 7.61 3.72
N MET A 247 -5.63 8.70 4.32
CA MET A 247 -6.24 9.45 5.40
C MET A 247 -6.45 10.89 4.93
N ASP A 248 -7.68 11.37 5.05
CA ASP A 248 -8.02 12.78 4.83
C ASP A 248 -8.45 13.43 6.15
N TYR A 249 -7.96 14.64 6.42
CA TYR A 249 -8.52 15.54 7.43
C TYR A 249 -8.59 16.96 6.87
N TYR A 250 -9.15 17.91 7.62
CA TYR A 250 -9.44 19.24 7.07
C TYR A 250 -8.20 20.06 6.64
N GLU A 251 -7.04 19.77 7.23
CA GLU A 251 -5.80 20.54 7.07
C GLU A 251 -4.78 19.79 6.22
N GLY A 252 -5.08 18.56 5.80
CA GLY A 252 -4.12 17.73 5.12
C GLY A 252 -4.58 16.31 4.82
N SER A 253 -3.67 15.53 4.28
CA SER A 253 -3.86 14.12 4.02
C SER A 253 -2.56 13.34 4.20
N SER A 254 -2.68 12.04 4.36
CA SER A 254 -1.53 11.14 4.35
C SER A 254 -1.89 9.78 3.76
N SER A 255 -0.87 9.08 3.28
CA SER A 255 -0.96 7.70 2.86
C SER A 255 0.05 6.86 3.65
N SER A 256 -0.41 5.72 4.16
CA SER A 256 0.39 4.78 4.95
C SER A 256 0.34 3.40 4.33
N VAL A 257 1.49 2.72 4.31
CA VAL A 257 1.64 1.39 3.73
C VAL A 257 1.78 0.36 4.85
N PHE A 258 0.98 -0.69 4.77
CA PHE A 258 0.94 -1.77 5.74
C PHE A 258 1.36 -3.09 5.10
N ARG A 259 2.38 -3.72 5.67
CA ARG A 259 2.73 -5.11 5.39
C ARG A 259 1.94 -6.04 6.32
N ILE A 260 1.43 -7.13 5.76
CA ILE A 260 0.64 -8.12 6.48
C ILE A 260 1.47 -9.40 6.63
N ASP A 261 1.79 -9.75 7.87
CA ASP A 261 2.53 -10.95 8.22
C ASP A 261 1.70 -11.81 9.18
N GLY A 262 0.95 -12.78 8.65
CA GLY A 262 0.09 -13.64 9.45
C GLY A 262 -1.00 -12.83 10.17
N SER A 263 -0.90 -12.69 11.50
CA SER A 263 -1.85 -11.90 12.31
C SER A 263 -1.39 -10.47 12.61
N LYS A 264 -0.30 -10.00 12.01
CA LYS A 264 0.27 -8.69 12.29
C LYS A 264 0.18 -7.81 11.05
N ALA A 265 -0.34 -6.60 11.23
CA ALA A 265 -0.16 -5.50 10.29
C ALA A 265 0.95 -4.58 10.81
N THR A 266 1.91 -4.25 9.96
CA THR A 266 3.02 -3.35 10.32
C THR A 266 3.04 -2.19 9.33
N ASN A 267 2.91 -0.96 9.83
CA ASN A 267 3.16 0.22 9.01
C ASN A 267 4.66 0.26 8.68
N VAL A 268 5.01 0.22 7.39
CA VAL A 268 6.39 0.12 6.91
C VAL A 268 6.93 1.47 6.43
N PHE A 269 6.07 2.34 5.91
CA PHE A 269 6.37 3.73 5.55
C PHE A 269 5.06 4.44 5.18
N GLY A 270 5.16 5.74 4.97
CA GLY A 270 4.07 6.57 4.48
C GLY A 270 4.55 7.98 4.20
N CYS A 271 3.66 8.79 3.68
CA CYS A 271 3.93 10.19 3.34
C CYS A 271 2.65 10.99 3.58
N GLY A 272 2.79 12.24 3.99
CA GLY A 272 1.65 13.10 4.26
C GLY A 272 2.05 14.55 4.37
N CYS A 273 1.05 15.41 4.31
CA CYS A 273 1.21 16.84 4.46
C CYS A 273 -0.05 17.42 5.09
N GLY A 274 0.13 18.38 5.99
CA GLY A 274 -0.95 19.20 6.50
C GLY A 274 -0.44 20.41 7.25
N ALA A 275 -1.28 21.45 7.34
CA ALA A 275 -0.97 22.72 7.98
C ALA A 275 -1.28 22.72 9.49
#